data_AF-A0A940NVV5-F1
#
_entry.id   AF-A0A940NVV5-F1
#
_cell.length_a   1.000
_cell.length_b   1.000
_cell.length_c   1.000
_cell.angle_alpha   90.00
_cell.angle_beta   90.00
_cell.angle_gamma   90.00
#
_symmetry.space_group_name_H-M   'P 1'
#
loop_
_entity.id
_entity.type
_entity.pdbx_description
1 polymer ?
#
loop_
_entity_poly.entity_id
_entity_poly.type
_entity_poly.pdbx_seq_one_letter_code
_entity_poly.pdbx_strand_id
1 'polypeptide(L)'
;MEYAFSIIMFIFGGVLLLYAGELAIFKSPKLIPRSYSAKMKDPKGYTVQFAKVIALVSVPFLAAGVIGLFRWYIPAVIVLIGGFIGACVAAAKLMQDHID
;
A
#
# COMPACT_ATOMS: atom_id res chain seq x y z
N MET A 1 15.44 21.04 -9.78
CA MET A 1 14.91 20.39 -8.56
C MET A 1 13.38 20.35 -8.49
N GLU A 2 12.64 20.83 -9.52
CA GLU A 2 11.17 20.96 -9.48
C GLU A 2 10.39 19.67 -9.13
N TYR A 3 10.90 18.51 -9.54
CA TYR A 3 10.20 17.23 -9.36
C TYR A 3 10.82 16.34 -8.27
N ALA A 4 11.83 16.82 -7.56
CA ALA A 4 12.56 16.00 -6.58
C ALA A 4 11.63 15.47 -5.48
N PHE A 5 10.76 16.33 -4.96
CA PHE A 5 9.75 15.95 -3.97
C PHE A 5 8.80 14.87 -4.50
N SER A 6 8.25 15.07 -5.69
CA SER A 6 7.29 14.16 -6.32
C SER A 6 7.88 12.78 -6.60
N ILE A 7 9.13 12.75 -7.10
CA ILE A 7 9.87 11.52 -7.36
C ILE A 7 10.15 10.76 -6.05
N ILE A 8 10.59 11.46 -5.00
CA ILE A 8 10.87 10.85 -3.69
C ILE A 8 9.58 10.26 -3.10
N MET A 9 8.47 11.00 -3.14
CA MET A 9 7.18 10.53 -2.61
C MET A 9 6.65 9.32 -3.38
N PHE A 10 6.78 9.31 -4.71
CA PHE A 10 6.38 8.17 -5.54
C PHE A 10 7.23 6.93 -5.23
N ILE A 11 8.56 7.07 -5.16
CA ILE A 11 9.46 5.96 -4.84
C ILE A 11 9.17 5.43 -3.43
N PHE A 12 9.02 6.32 -2.45
CA PHE A 12 8.76 5.94 -1.07
C PHE A 12 7.42 5.18 -0.93
N GLY A 13 6.36 5.70 -1.55
CA GLY A 13 5.07 5.02 -1.62
C GLY A 13 5.15 3.67 -2.33
N GLY A 14 5.91 3.58 -3.43
CA GLY A 14 6.11 2.33 -4.17
C GLY A 14 6.83 1.27 -3.35
N VAL A 15 7.89 1.65 -2.62
CA VAL A 15 8.61 0.74 -1.71
C VAL A 15 7.70 0.24 -0.59
N LEU A 16 6.88 1.10 0.00
CA LEU A 16 5.92 0.70 1.03
C LEU A 16 4.87 -0.28 0.47
N LEU A 17 4.37 -0.05 -0.74
CA LEU A 17 3.40 -0.92 -1.38
C LEU A 17 3.99 -2.30 -1.70
N LEU A 18 5.23 -2.34 -2.21
CA LEU A 18 5.96 -3.60 -2.46
C LEU A 18 6.18 -4.37 -1.15
N TYR A 19 6.60 -3.67 -0.10
CA TYR A 19 6.78 -4.26 1.22
C TYR A 19 5.46 -4.81 1.80
N ALA A 20 4.34 -4.09 1.64
CA ALA A 20 3.02 -4.61 1.97
C ALA A 20 2.66 -5.87 1.18
N GLY A 21 3.01 -5.91 -0.12
CA GLY A 21 2.84 -7.07 -0.98
C GLY A 21 3.61 -8.28 -0.46
N GLU A 22 4.89 -8.12 -0.11
CA GLU A 22 5.70 -9.19 0.48
C GLU A 22 5.10 -9.70 1.80
N LEU A 23 4.68 -8.81 2.69
CA LEU A 23 4.01 -9.19 3.94
C LEU A 23 2.72 -9.98 3.69
N ALA A 24 1.92 -9.60 2.69
CA ALA A 24 0.68 -10.28 2.34
C ALA A 24 0.90 -11.66 1.71
N ILE A 25 1.96 -11.82 0.91
CA ILE A 25 2.31 -13.08 0.23
C ILE A 25 2.93 -14.06 1.23
N PHE A 26 3.99 -13.65 1.93
CA PHE A 26 4.75 -14.53 2.81
C PHE A 26 4.05 -14.77 4.14
N LYS A 27 3.13 -13.87 4.56
CA LYS A 27 2.36 -13.95 5.82
C LYS A 27 3.25 -14.26 7.04
N SER A 28 4.50 -13.79 6.98
CA SER A 28 5.53 -14.08 7.96
C SER A 28 5.69 -12.89 8.91
N PRO A 29 5.42 -13.06 10.21
CA PRO A 29 5.59 -11.98 11.19
C PRO A 29 7.06 -11.56 11.33
N LYS A 30 8.03 -12.38 10.91
CA LYS A 30 9.46 -12.03 10.93
C LYS A 30 9.80 -10.83 10.04
N LEU A 31 8.98 -10.57 9.01
CA LEU A 31 9.12 -9.41 8.14
C LEU A 31 8.71 -8.12 8.86
N ILE A 32 7.88 -8.20 9.90
CA ILE A 32 7.46 -7.03 10.69
C ILE A 32 8.57 -6.66 11.67
N PRO A 33 9.06 -5.40 11.65
CA PRO A 33 10.03 -4.91 12.60
C PRO A 33 9.53 -5.10 14.03
N ARG A 34 10.39 -5.65 14.90
CA ARG A 34 10.07 -5.90 16.32
C ARG A 34 8.92 -6.87 16.58
N SER A 35 8.55 -7.73 15.62
CA SER A 35 7.53 -8.77 15.83
C SER A 35 7.80 -9.68 17.03
N TYR A 36 9.06 -9.92 17.38
CA TYR A 36 9.47 -10.69 18.55
C TYR A 36 8.99 -10.11 19.89
N SER A 37 8.65 -8.81 19.94
CA SER A 37 8.18 -8.13 21.15
C SER A 37 6.65 -8.17 21.33
N ALA A 38 5.91 -8.50 20.27
CA ALA A 38 4.46 -8.54 20.32
C ALA A 38 3.98 -9.98 20.60
N LYS A 39 3.22 -10.16 21.69
CA LYS A 39 2.49 -11.42 21.93
C LYS A 39 1.32 -11.52 20.95
N MET A 40 1.57 -12.10 19.78
CA MET A 40 0.55 -12.31 18.74
C MET A 40 -0.18 -13.64 18.96
N LYS A 41 -1.49 -13.59 19.21
CA LYS A 41 -2.34 -14.79 19.32
C LYS A 41 -2.55 -15.46 17.95
N ASP A 42 -2.60 -14.67 16.88
CA ASP A 42 -2.60 -15.12 15.48
C ASP A 42 -1.56 -14.33 14.66
N PRO A 43 -0.34 -14.87 14.49
CA PRO A 43 0.74 -14.17 13.79
C PRO A 43 0.48 -13.99 12.29
N LYS A 44 -0.25 -14.92 11.65
CA LYS A 44 -0.52 -14.84 10.21
C LYS A 44 -1.59 -13.81 9.92
N GLY A 45 -2.70 -13.83 10.67
CA GLY A 45 -3.75 -12.81 10.56
C GLY A 45 -3.23 -11.41 10.88
N TYR A 46 -2.38 -11.28 11.91
CA TYR A 46 -1.72 -10.01 12.24
C TYR A 46 -0.84 -9.51 11.09
N THR A 47 -0.08 -10.39 10.43
CA THR A 47 0.78 -10.01 9.31
C THR A 47 -0.03 -9.47 8.12
N VAL A 48 -1.17 -10.10 7.82
CA VAL A 48 -2.07 -9.62 6.76
C VAL A 48 -2.69 -8.28 7.13
N GLN A 49 -3.09 -8.07 8.38
CA GLN A 49 -3.61 -6.77 8.82
C GLN A 49 -2.52 -5.68 8.77
N PHE A 50 -1.31 -6.00 9.19
CA PHE A 50 -0.17 -5.10 9.11
C PHE A 50 0.14 -4.73 7.65
N ALA A 51 0.13 -5.71 6.74
CA ALA A 51 0.27 -5.49 5.30
C ALA A 51 -0.80 -4.51 4.76
N LYS A 52 -2.07 -4.69 5.14
CA LYS A 52 -3.17 -3.80 4.74
C LYS A 52 -2.95 -2.37 5.22
N VAL A 53 -2.48 -2.19 6.45
CA VAL A 53 -2.17 -0.85 7.01
C VAL A 53 -1.03 -0.20 6.25
N ILE A 54 0.07 -0.92 5.99
CA ILE A 54 1.20 -0.40 5.20
C ILE A 54 0.73 -0.02 3.78
N ALA A 55 -0.06 -0.87 3.14
CA ALA A 55 -0.63 -0.59 1.82
C ALA A 55 -1.47 0.69 1.85
N LEU A 56 -2.35 0.85 2.85
CA LEU A 56 -3.17 2.05 3.01
C LEU A 56 -2.32 3.31 3.23
N VAL A 57 -1.28 3.23 4.05
CA VAL A 57 -0.34 4.33 4.30
C VAL A 57 0.46 4.68 3.04
N SER A 58 0.74 3.72 2.16
CA SER A 58 1.49 3.96 0.92
C SER A 58 0.71 4.79 -0.12
N VAL A 59 -0.62 4.71 -0.11
CA VAL A 59 -1.51 5.41 -1.06
C VAL A 59 -1.30 6.92 -1.08
N PRO A 60 -1.33 7.66 0.04
CA PRO A 60 -1.11 9.12 0.02
C PRO A 60 0.26 9.53 -0.51
N PHE A 61 1.31 8.73 -0.29
CA PHE A 61 2.65 9.01 -0.83
C PHE A 61 2.71 8.81 -2.34
N LEU A 62 2.14 7.70 -2.83
CA LEU A 62 1.96 7.47 -4.27
C LEU A 62 1.12 8.57 -4.89
N ALA A 63 0.05 8.99 -4.21
CA ALA A 63 -0.84 10.04 -4.67
C ALA A 63 -0.12 11.39 -4.79
N ALA A 64 0.58 11.79 -3.74
CA ALA A 64 1.37 13.02 -3.72
C ALA A 64 2.47 13.00 -4.80
N GLY A 65 3.12 11.85 -4.99
CA GLY A 65 4.12 11.66 -6.03
C GLY A 65 3.54 11.79 -7.45
N VAL A 66 2.40 11.16 -7.72
CA VAL A 66 1.70 11.25 -9.02
C VAL A 66 1.22 12.68 -9.27
N ILE A 67 0.53 13.31 -8.32
CA ILE A 67 0.03 14.68 -8.47
C ILE A 67 1.18 15.65 -8.75
N GLY A 68 2.30 15.51 -8.06
CA GLY A 68 3.46 16.37 -8.26
C GLY A 68 4.26 16.08 -9.55
N LEU A 69 4.03 14.95 -10.22
CA LEU A 69 4.65 14.63 -11.53
C LEU A 69 3.82 15.19 -12.69
N PHE A 70 2.51 15.36 -12.51
CA PHE A 70 1.61 15.90 -13.54
C PHE A 70 1.35 17.39 -13.29
N ARG A 71 1.78 18.24 -14.23
CA ARG A 71 1.55 19.69 -14.19
C ARG A 71 0.06 20.08 -14.28
N TRP A 72 -0.80 19.13 -14.68
CA TRP A 72 -2.26 19.27 -14.77
C TRP A 72 -2.93 18.44 -13.67
N TYR A 73 -3.47 19.11 -12.65
CA TYR A 73 -4.08 18.52 -11.45
C TYR A 73 -5.30 17.62 -11.74
N ILE A 74 -6.10 17.96 -12.75
CA ILE A 74 -7.38 17.29 -13.05
C ILE A 74 -7.18 15.83 -13.54
N PRO A 75 -6.39 15.54 -14.60
CA PRO A 75 -6.17 14.16 -15.05
C PRO A 75 -5.46 13.31 -14.00
N ALA A 76 -4.54 13.89 -13.21
CA ALA A 76 -3.84 13.18 -12.14
C ALA A 76 -4.79 12.68 -11.04
N VAL A 77 -5.74 13.54 -10.63
CA VAL A 77 -6.78 13.19 -9.64
C VAL A 77 -7.72 12.10 -10.18
N ILE A 78 -8.08 12.16 -11.47
CA ILE A 78 -8.92 11.12 -12.11
C ILE A 78 -8.24 9.76 -12.12
N VAL A 79 -6.94 9.70 -12.47
CA VAL A 79 -6.16 8.45 -12.45
C VAL A 79 -6.02 7.90 -11.04
N LEU A 80 -5.83 8.78 -10.05
CA LEU A 80 -5.76 8.40 -8.64
C LEU A 80 -7.07 7.84 -8.11
N ILE A 81 -8.18 8.53 -8.34
CA ILE A 81 -9.51 8.09 -7.90
C ILE A 81 -9.89 6.79 -8.62
N GLY A 82 -9.66 6.70 -9.94
CA GLY A 82 -9.91 5.49 -10.71
C GLY A 82 -9.07 4.30 -10.24
N GLY A 83 -7.77 4.52 -9.99
CA GLY A 83 -6.86 3.50 -9.47
C GLY A 83 -7.21 3.07 -8.04
N PHE A 84 -7.60 4.00 -7.18
CA PHE A 84 -8.01 3.71 -5.80
C PHE A 84 -9.32 2.91 -5.75
N ILE A 85 -10.32 3.31 -6.54
CA ILE A 85 -11.58 2.56 -6.66
C ILE A 85 -11.31 1.17 -7.22
N GLY A 86 -10.49 1.06 -8.27
CA GLY A 86 -10.10 -0.23 -8.85
C GLY A 86 -9.38 -1.14 -7.85
N ALA A 87 -8.45 -0.60 -7.06
CA ALA A 87 -7.75 -1.33 -6.01
C ALA A 87 -8.69 -1.79 -4.89
N CYS A 88 -9.62 -0.95 -4.45
CA CYS A 88 -10.63 -1.31 -3.46
C CYS A 88 -11.57 -2.41 -3.95
N VAL A 89 -12.00 -2.37 -5.22
CA VAL A 89 -12.85 -3.41 -5.82
C VAL A 89 -12.08 -4.72 -5.99
N ALA A 90 -10.82 -4.67 -6.44
CA ALA A 90 -9.97 -5.85 -6.56
C ALA A 90 -9.70 -6.50 -5.20
N ALA A 91 -9.42 -5.69 -4.16
CA ALA A 91 -9.23 -6.16 -2.79
C ALA A 91 -10.51 -6.76 -2.20
N ALA A 92 -11.69 -6.20 -2.51
CA ALA A 92 -12.97 -6.74 -2.09
C ALA A 92 -13.24 -8.11 -2.74
N LYS A 93 -12.96 -8.27 -4.04
CA LYS A 93 -13.09 -9.56 -4.74
C LYS A 93 -12.14 -10.63 -4.21
N LEU A 94 -10.87 -10.28 -3.97
CA LEU A 94 -9.88 -11.19 -3.37
C LEU A 94 -10.24 -11.65 -1.95
N MET A 95 -11.08 -10.90 -1.23
CA MET A 95 -11.58 -11.31 0.09
C MET A 95 -12.81 -12.21 0.02
N GLN A 96 -13.56 -12.23 -1.09
CA GLN A 96 -14.67 -13.17 -1.28
C GLN A 96 -14.17 -14.58 -1.65
N ASP A 97 -13.14 -14.69 -2.50
CA ASP A 97 -12.61 -15.99 -2.95
C ASP A 97 -11.91 -16.83 -1.86
N HIS A 98 -11.74 -16.30 -0.65
CA HIS A 98 -11.14 -17.00 0.50
C HIS A 98 -12.17 -17.42 1.57
N ILE A 99 -13.47 -17.28 1.28
CA ILE A 99 -14.57 -17.65 2.21
C ILE A 99 -15.28 -18.95 1.78
N ASP A 100 -14.97 -19.53 0.62
CA ASP A 100 -15.49 -20.82 0.16
C ASP A 100 -14.50 -21.98 0.38
#